data_AF-A0A2K5U1M0-F1
#
_entry.id   AF-A0A2K5U1M0-F1
#
_cell.length_a   1.000
_cell.length_b   1.000
_cell.length_c   1.000
_cell.angle_alpha   90.00
_cell.angle_beta   90.00
_cell.angle_gamma   90.00
#
_symmetry.space_group_name_H-M   'P 1'
#
loop_
_entity.id
_entity.type
_entity.pdbx_description
1 polymer ?
#
loop_
_entity_poly.entity_id
_entity_poly.type
_entity_poly.pdbx_seq_one_letter_code
_entity_poly.pdbx_strand_id
1 'polypeptide(L)'
;MSVLDALWEDRDVRFDLSSQQMKTRPGEVLIDCLDSIEDTKGNNGDRGRLLVTNLRILWHSLALSRVNVSVGYNCILNITTRTANSKLRGQTEALYILTKCNSTRFEFIFTNLVPGSPRLFTSVMAVHRAYETSKMYRDFKLRSALIQNKQLRLLPQEHVYDKINGVWNLSSDQGNLGTFFITNVRIVWHANMNDSFNVSIPYLQILIGGRARWLKPVIPALWEAEA
;
A
#
# COMPACT_ATOMS: atom_id res chain seq x y z
N MET A 1 6.63 16.23 18.97
CA MET A 1 7.44 15.59 17.91
C MET A 1 7.28 14.09 18.08
N SER A 2 6.05 13.62 17.88
CA SER A 2 5.48 13.12 16.61
C SER A 2 5.75 11.62 16.52
N VAL A 3 4.74 10.85 16.93
CA VAL A 3 4.40 9.59 16.29
C VAL A 3 4.80 9.72 14.83
N LEU A 4 5.75 8.90 14.36
CA LEU A 4 6.10 8.78 12.95
C LEU A 4 4.82 8.99 12.15
N ASP A 5 4.80 10.01 11.28
CA ASP A 5 3.61 10.46 10.57
C ASP A 5 2.93 9.23 9.96
N ALA A 6 1.85 8.78 10.61
CA ALA A 6 1.38 7.41 10.43
C ALA A 6 0.96 7.27 8.97
N LEU A 7 1.44 6.22 8.30
CA LEU A 7 1.11 5.97 6.90
C LEU A 7 -0.40 5.90 6.72
N TRP A 8 -0.95 6.92 6.05
CA TRP A 8 -2.38 7.08 5.82
C TRP A 8 -2.72 7.02 4.34
N GLU A 9 -1.75 7.29 3.46
CA GLU A 9 -1.96 7.47 2.02
C GLU A 9 -2.62 6.25 1.36
N ASP A 10 -2.25 5.03 1.77
CA ASP A 10 -2.87 3.79 1.31
C ASP A 10 -4.09 3.35 2.14
N ARG A 11 -4.33 3.96 3.31
CA ARG A 11 -5.31 3.50 4.32
C ARG A 11 -6.54 4.37 4.49
N ASP A 12 -6.52 5.59 3.97
CA ASP A 12 -7.62 6.54 4.08
C ASP A 12 -8.13 7.01 2.71
N VAL A 13 -9.35 7.53 2.73
CA VAL A 13 -9.93 8.38 1.68
C VAL A 13 -10.02 9.79 2.23
N ARG A 14 -9.43 10.77 1.52
CA ARG A 14 -9.42 12.18 1.94
C ARG A 14 -9.83 13.10 0.79
N PHE A 15 -10.45 14.22 1.15
CA PHE A 15 -10.90 15.27 0.22
C PHE A 15 -10.20 16.58 0.57
N ASP A 16 -10.08 17.46 -0.41
CA ASP A 16 -9.56 18.83 -0.28
C ASP A 16 -8.22 18.88 0.46
N LEU A 17 -7.31 17.99 0.06
CA LEU A 17 -5.99 17.87 0.65
C LEU A 17 -5.17 19.15 0.43
N SER A 18 -4.33 19.46 1.40
CA SER A 18 -3.33 20.51 1.26
C SER A 18 -2.29 20.15 0.19
N SER A 19 -1.66 21.18 -0.40
CA SER A 19 -0.59 20.98 -1.38
C SER A 19 0.58 20.15 -0.85
N GLN A 20 0.81 20.14 0.47
CA GLN A 20 1.85 19.33 1.08
C GLN A 20 1.45 17.85 1.16
N GLN A 21 0.18 17.53 1.43
CA GLN A 21 -0.32 16.16 1.49
C GLN A 21 -0.51 15.53 0.09
N MET A 22 -0.62 16.35 -0.95
CA MET A 22 -0.64 15.90 -2.35
C MET A 22 0.74 15.51 -2.88
N LYS A 23 1.83 15.93 -2.23
CA LYS A 23 3.18 15.50 -2.62
C LYS A 23 3.38 14.02 -2.29
N THR A 24 4.23 13.36 -3.06
CA THR A 24 4.62 11.98 -2.79
C THR A 24 5.41 11.91 -1.48
N ARG A 25 4.97 11.05 -0.57
CA ARG A 25 5.72 10.75 0.66
C ARG A 25 6.99 9.94 0.36
N PRO A 26 7.95 9.85 1.29
CA PRO A 26 9.03 8.86 1.18
C PRO A 26 8.47 7.44 1.00
N GLY A 27 8.98 6.73 -0.02
CA GLY A 27 8.51 5.41 -0.43
C GLY A 27 7.30 5.42 -1.39
N GLU A 28 6.65 6.56 -1.59
CA GLU A 28 5.62 6.73 -2.62
C GLU A 28 6.25 7.17 -3.94
N VAL A 29 5.85 6.53 -5.04
CA VAL A 29 6.36 6.82 -6.39
C VAL A 29 5.17 7.01 -7.32
N LEU A 30 5.23 8.06 -8.14
CA LEU A 30 4.28 8.29 -9.23
C LEU A 30 4.52 7.25 -10.34
N ILE A 31 3.50 6.46 -10.67
CA ILE A 31 3.56 5.44 -11.71
C ILE A 31 2.99 5.98 -13.01
N ASP A 32 1.87 6.71 -12.93
CA ASP A 32 1.22 7.25 -14.11
C ASP A 32 0.56 8.61 -13.82
N CYS A 33 0.48 9.44 -14.86
CA CYS A 33 -0.17 10.75 -14.84
C CYS A 33 -1.10 10.85 -16.05
N LEU A 34 -2.39 11.00 -15.75
CA LEU A 34 -3.46 11.01 -16.73
C LEU A 34 -4.12 12.39 -16.72
N ASP A 35 -3.87 13.15 -17.77
CA ASP A 35 -4.52 14.43 -18.01
C ASP A 35 -5.94 14.25 -18.55
N SER A 36 -6.74 15.31 -18.42
CA SER A 36 -8.11 15.37 -18.96
C SER A 36 -9.02 14.27 -18.40
N ILE A 37 -8.92 14.03 -17.09
CA ILE A 37 -9.81 13.14 -16.34
C ILE A 37 -10.82 13.97 -15.58
N GLU A 38 -12.10 13.74 -15.84
CA GLU A 38 -13.21 14.37 -15.10
C GLU A 38 -13.60 13.49 -13.91
N ASP A 39 -13.82 14.10 -12.74
CA ASP A 39 -14.55 13.47 -11.64
C ASP A 39 -16.05 13.65 -11.88
N THR A 40 -16.65 12.70 -12.59
CA THR A 40 -18.03 12.77 -13.05
C THR A 40 -19.04 12.72 -11.90
N LYS A 41 -18.66 12.19 -10.73
CA LYS A 41 -19.58 12.10 -9.58
C LYS A 41 -19.45 13.29 -8.63
N GLY A 42 -18.23 13.68 -8.29
CA GLY A 42 -17.98 14.77 -7.33
C GLY A 42 -17.94 16.15 -7.98
N ASN A 43 -17.39 16.26 -9.19
CA ASN A 43 -17.09 17.54 -9.84
C ASN A 43 -17.43 17.52 -11.34
N ASN A 44 -18.66 17.11 -11.67
CA ASN A 44 -19.10 16.93 -13.06
C ASN A 44 -19.02 18.25 -13.86
N GLY A 45 -18.35 18.23 -15.00
CA GLY A 45 -18.03 19.43 -15.78
C GLY A 45 -16.65 20.02 -15.52
N ASP A 46 -15.93 19.56 -14.50
CA ASP A 46 -14.59 20.03 -14.17
C ASP A 46 -13.51 19.09 -14.71
N ARG A 47 -12.54 19.66 -15.43
CA ARG A 47 -11.43 18.90 -15.98
C ARG A 47 -10.33 18.82 -14.92
N GLY A 48 -9.96 17.61 -14.57
CA GLY A 48 -8.87 17.34 -13.65
C GLY A 48 -7.73 16.52 -14.26
N ARG A 49 -6.80 16.18 -13.37
CA ARG A 49 -5.70 15.26 -13.60
C ARG A 49 -5.76 14.15 -12.56
N LEU A 50 -5.59 12.92 -13.02
CA LEU A 50 -5.50 11.73 -12.17
C LEU A 50 -4.04 11.27 -12.10
N LEU A 51 -3.51 11.17 -10.90
CA LEU A 51 -2.20 10.63 -10.60
C LEU A 51 -2.38 9.25 -9.99
N VAL A 52 -1.67 8.27 -10.55
CA VAL A 52 -1.65 6.89 -10.07
C VAL A 52 -0.28 6.66 -9.43
N THR A 53 -0.23 6.53 -8.10
CA THR A 53 1.01 6.23 -7.38
C THR A 53 1.05 4.76 -6.99
N ASN A 54 2.10 4.31 -6.32
CA ASN A 54 2.16 2.94 -5.78
C ASN A 54 1.29 2.73 -4.51
N LEU A 55 0.72 3.79 -3.91
CA LEU A 55 -0.05 3.71 -2.66
C LEU A 55 -1.51 4.17 -2.78
N ARG A 56 -1.79 5.11 -3.70
CA ARG A 56 -3.09 5.75 -3.84
C ARG A 56 -3.32 6.28 -5.25
N ILE A 57 -4.58 6.65 -5.49
CA ILE A 57 -4.99 7.48 -6.62
C ILE A 57 -5.26 8.88 -6.07
N LEU A 58 -4.73 9.90 -6.76
CA LEU A 58 -5.02 11.30 -6.49
C LEU A 58 -5.69 11.90 -7.70
N TRP A 59 -6.86 12.51 -7.53
CA TRP A 59 -7.44 13.38 -8.53
C TRP A 59 -7.41 14.81 -8.04
N HIS A 60 -7.07 15.77 -8.89
CA HIS A 60 -7.25 17.18 -8.59
C HIS A 60 -7.79 17.93 -9.80
N SER A 61 -8.60 18.96 -9.53
CA SER A 61 -9.06 19.90 -10.54
C SER A 61 -7.88 20.67 -11.14
N LEU A 62 -7.94 20.92 -12.45
CA LEU A 62 -7.00 21.81 -13.14
C LEU A 62 -7.44 23.28 -13.04
N ALA A 63 -8.73 23.54 -12.83
CA ALA A 63 -9.26 24.89 -12.65
C ALA A 63 -9.06 25.40 -11.20
N LEU A 64 -9.26 24.53 -10.20
CA LEU A 64 -9.20 24.86 -8.79
C LEU A 64 -8.47 23.76 -8.00
N SER A 65 -7.14 23.84 -7.89
CA SER A 65 -6.31 22.80 -7.25
C SER A 65 -6.67 22.46 -5.79
N ARG A 66 -7.37 23.36 -5.08
CA ARG A 66 -7.91 23.10 -3.74
C ARG A 66 -8.96 21.98 -3.72
N VAL A 67 -9.63 21.74 -4.85
CA VAL A 67 -10.63 20.69 -5.03
C VAL A 67 -9.89 19.44 -5.53
N ASN A 68 -9.74 18.48 -4.64
CA ASN A 68 -9.01 17.26 -4.92
C ASN A 68 -9.47 16.10 -4.03
N VAL A 69 -9.15 14.87 -4.43
CA VAL A 69 -9.47 13.65 -3.67
C VAL A 69 -8.31 12.67 -3.74
N SER A 70 -8.04 12.03 -2.61
CA SER A 70 -7.07 10.96 -2.44
C SER A 70 -7.81 9.68 -2.05
N VAL A 71 -7.57 8.61 -2.79
CA VAL A 71 -8.13 7.27 -2.53
C VAL A 71 -7.00 6.29 -2.32
N GLY A 72 -6.77 5.88 -1.07
CA GLY A 72 -5.81 4.84 -0.73
C GLY A 72 -6.23 3.47 -1.24
N TYR A 73 -5.28 2.68 -1.76
CA TYR A 73 -5.60 1.39 -2.35
C TYR A 73 -6.18 0.38 -1.36
N ASN A 74 -5.80 0.43 -0.07
CA ASN A 74 -6.36 -0.47 0.93
C ASN A 74 -7.85 -0.19 1.24
N CYS A 75 -8.37 0.97 0.83
CA CYS A 75 -9.78 1.31 0.99
C CYS A 75 -10.63 0.80 -0.18
N ILE A 76 -10.03 0.39 -1.30
CA ILE A 76 -10.77 -0.02 -2.49
C ILE A 76 -11.37 -1.41 -2.28
N LEU A 77 -12.69 -1.50 -2.47
CA LEU A 77 -13.42 -2.76 -2.48
C LEU A 77 -13.56 -3.34 -3.88
N ASN A 78 -13.82 -2.47 -4.86
CA ASN A 78 -14.09 -2.88 -6.22
C ASN A 78 -13.74 -1.79 -7.23
N ILE A 79 -13.26 -2.19 -8.39
CA ILE A 79 -12.99 -1.33 -9.55
C ILE A 79 -13.73 -1.95 -10.75
N THR A 80 -14.62 -1.18 -11.37
CA THR A 80 -15.38 -1.65 -12.55
C THR A 80 -15.46 -0.56 -13.62
N THR A 81 -15.61 -0.95 -14.87
CA THR A 81 -15.95 -0.03 -15.97
C THR A 81 -17.44 -0.08 -16.21
N ARG A 82 -18.09 1.08 -16.27
CA ARG A 82 -19.52 1.21 -16.62
C ARG A 82 -19.75 2.49 -17.41
N THR A 83 -20.85 2.55 -18.14
CA THR A 83 -21.26 3.79 -18.82
C THR A 83 -21.72 4.84 -17.81
N ALA A 84 -21.22 6.07 -17.95
CA ALA A 84 -21.61 7.24 -17.17
C ALA A 84 -21.97 8.41 -18.09
N ASN A 85 -22.70 9.39 -17.55
CA ASN A 85 -23.03 10.62 -18.26
C ASN A 85 -22.11 11.77 -17.82
N SER A 86 -21.04 11.97 -18.57
CA SER A 86 -20.12 13.09 -18.40
C SER A 86 -20.73 14.38 -18.92
N LYS A 87 -20.59 15.50 -18.20
CA LYS A 87 -21.00 16.81 -18.72
C LYS A 87 -20.10 17.28 -19.87
N LEU A 88 -18.83 16.90 -19.85
CA LEU A 88 -17.85 17.26 -20.88
C LEU A 88 -17.85 16.31 -22.08
N ARG A 89 -18.36 15.08 -21.93
CA ARG A 89 -18.32 14.04 -22.97
C ARG A 89 -19.65 13.42 -23.38
N GLY A 90 -20.72 13.62 -22.61
CA GLY A 90 -21.96 12.87 -22.75
C GLY A 90 -21.83 11.43 -22.24
N GLN A 91 -22.59 10.51 -22.84
CA GLN A 91 -22.56 9.08 -22.50
C GLN A 91 -21.23 8.45 -22.92
N THR A 92 -20.47 7.95 -21.97
CA THR A 92 -19.16 7.34 -22.23
C THR A 92 -18.77 6.34 -21.15
N GLU A 93 -17.76 5.51 -21.41
CA GLU A 93 -17.24 4.58 -20.40
C GLU A 93 -16.45 5.34 -19.32
N ALA A 94 -16.70 4.99 -18.07
CA ALA A 94 -16.06 5.60 -16.91
C ALA A 94 -15.59 4.53 -15.92
N LEU A 95 -14.58 4.90 -15.13
CA LEU A 95 -13.99 4.08 -14.10
C LEU A 95 -14.75 4.29 -12.79
N TYR A 96 -15.39 3.24 -12.30
CA TYR A 96 -16.10 3.21 -11.03
C TYR A 96 -15.21 2.58 -9.96
N ILE A 97 -14.91 3.33 -8.91
CA ILE A 97 -14.14 2.85 -7.76
C ILE A 97 -15.05 2.89 -6.54
N LEU A 98 -15.39 1.71 -6.02
CA LEU A 98 -16.11 1.56 -4.76
C LEU A 98 -15.10 1.36 -3.63
N THR A 99 -15.25 2.13 -2.56
CA THR A 99 -14.37 2.08 -1.39
C THR A 99 -15.14 1.87 -0.10
N LYS A 100 -14.45 1.40 0.93
CA LYS A 100 -14.90 1.43 2.32
C LYS A 100 -13.74 1.88 3.20
N CYS A 101 -13.91 3.02 3.86
CA CYS A 101 -12.94 3.60 4.78
C CYS A 101 -13.65 3.97 6.08
N ASN A 102 -13.12 3.53 7.23
CA ASN A 102 -13.70 3.82 8.55
C ASN A 102 -15.21 3.56 8.64
N SER A 103 -15.65 2.41 8.10
CA SER A 103 -17.05 1.99 7.98
C SER A 103 -17.95 2.79 7.03
N THR A 104 -17.45 3.88 6.44
CA THR A 104 -18.17 4.65 5.41
C THR A 104 -17.81 4.14 4.02
N ARG A 105 -18.82 4.05 3.14
CA ARG A 105 -18.63 3.68 1.73
C ARG A 105 -18.66 4.92 0.86
N PHE A 106 -17.69 5.04 -0.04
CA PHE A 106 -17.68 6.07 -1.09
C PHE A 106 -17.59 5.39 -2.44
N GLU A 107 -18.18 6.01 -3.45
CA GLU A 107 -18.02 5.62 -4.84
C GLU A 107 -17.55 6.82 -5.62
N PHE A 108 -16.55 6.61 -6.47
CA PHE A 108 -15.94 7.61 -7.34
C PHE A 108 -16.13 7.20 -8.79
N ILE A 109 -16.39 8.17 -9.67
CA ILE A 109 -16.59 7.94 -11.10
C ILE A 109 -15.65 8.87 -11.84
N PHE A 110 -14.65 8.29 -12.52
CA PHE A 110 -13.68 9.05 -13.30
C PHE A 110 -13.86 8.78 -14.79
N THR A 111 -14.01 9.83 -15.57
CA THR A 111 -14.18 9.76 -17.03
C THR A 111 -12.94 10.28 -17.73
N ASN A 112 -12.40 9.50 -18.67
CA ASN A 112 -11.36 9.98 -19.57
C ASN A 112 -11.99 10.80 -20.70
N LEU A 113 -11.61 12.07 -20.81
CA LEU A 113 -12.13 12.95 -21.86
C LEU A 113 -11.45 12.72 -23.22
N VAL A 114 -10.33 11.99 -23.27
CA VAL A 114 -9.68 11.58 -24.52
C VAL A 114 -10.36 10.32 -25.06
N PRO A 115 -10.95 10.36 -26.28
CA PRO A 115 -11.67 9.21 -26.83
C PRO A 115 -10.73 8.05 -27.15
N GLY A 116 -11.21 6.82 -27.00
CA GLY A 116 -10.50 5.61 -27.45
C GLY A 116 -9.25 5.24 -26.65
N SER A 117 -8.93 5.97 -25.56
CA SER A 117 -7.76 5.67 -24.73
C SER A 117 -8.13 4.79 -23.53
N PRO A 118 -7.69 3.51 -23.49
CA PRO A 118 -7.93 2.61 -22.35
C PRO A 118 -6.95 2.86 -21.18
N ARG A 119 -6.05 3.84 -21.30
CA ARG A 119 -4.93 4.07 -20.37
C ARG A 119 -5.39 4.26 -18.92
N LEU A 120 -6.51 4.98 -18.71
CA LEU A 120 -7.09 5.17 -17.38
C LEU A 120 -7.36 3.83 -16.68
N PHE A 121 -8.07 2.93 -17.37
CA PHE A 121 -8.48 1.65 -16.82
C PHE A 121 -7.29 0.72 -16.63
N THR A 122 -6.46 0.57 -17.66
CA THR A 122 -5.31 -0.34 -17.66
C THR A 122 -4.30 0.01 -16.57
N SER A 123 -3.97 1.29 -16.42
CA SER A 123 -3.03 1.79 -15.42
C SER A 123 -3.53 1.56 -13.99
N VAL A 124 -4.74 2.05 -13.69
CA VAL A 124 -5.32 1.93 -12.33
C VAL A 124 -5.51 0.45 -11.93
N MET A 125 -6.04 -0.40 -12.81
CA MET A 125 -6.25 -1.81 -12.50
C MET A 125 -4.94 -2.58 -12.30
N ALA A 126 -3.93 -2.31 -13.13
CA ALA A 126 -2.63 -2.98 -13.02
C ALA A 126 -1.94 -2.63 -11.70
N VAL A 127 -1.91 -1.34 -11.34
CA VAL A 127 -1.29 -0.89 -10.09
C VAL A 127 -2.06 -1.40 -8.87
N HIS A 128 -3.39 -1.33 -8.88
CA HIS A 128 -4.19 -1.86 -7.76
C HIS A 128 -3.98 -3.37 -7.56
N ARG A 129 -3.86 -4.15 -8.64
CA ARG A 129 -3.53 -5.59 -8.55
C ARG A 129 -2.13 -5.81 -7.95
N ALA A 130 -1.13 -5.03 -8.38
CA ALA A 130 0.21 -5.09 -7.83
C ALA A 130 0.23 -4.71 -6.33
N TYR A 131 -0.57 -3.73 -5.94
CA TYR A 131 -0.79 -3.38 -4.54
C TYR A 131 -1.37 -4.57 -3.77
N GLU A 132 -2.51 -5.14 -4.19
CA GLU A 132 -3.16 -6.24 -3.47
C GLU A 132 -2.27 -7.49 -3.31
N THR A 133 -1.49 -7.83 -4.34
CA THR A 133 -0.61 -9.01 -4.33
C THR A 133 0.68 -8.82 -3.53
N SER A 134 0.99 -7.60 -3.08
CA SER A 134 2.19 -7.25 -2.30
C SER A 134 1.88 -6.94 -0.83
N LYS A 135 0.73 -7.35 -0.28
CA LYS A 135 0.37 -7.05 1.12
C LYS A 135 1.38 -7.57 2.17
N MET A 136 2.12 -8.63 1.86
CA MET A 136 3.12 -9.21 2.77
C MET A 136 4.28 -8.26 3.15
N TYR A 137 4.52 -7.19 2.39
CA TYR A 137 5.54 -6.19 2.72
C TYR A 137 5.09 -5.16 3.75
N ARG A 138 3.80 -5.09 4.08
CA ARG A 138 3.25 -3.99 4.88
C ARG A 138 2.18 -4.40 5.88
N ASP A 139 1.60 -5.58 5.74
CA ASP A 139 0.63 -6.13 6.67
C ASP A 139 1.27 -7.17 7.59
N PHE A 140 0.95 -7.07 8.88
CA PHE A 140 1.21 -8.14 9.84
C PHE A 140 0.39 -9.38 9.49
N LYS A 141 1.01 -10.57 9.54
CA LYS A 141 0.33 -11.85 9.27
C LYS A 141 0.65 -12.88 10.33
N LEU A 142 -0.40 -13.61 10.73
CA LEU A 142 -0.33 -14.80 11.57
C LEU A 142 -0.73 -16.02 10.76
N ARG A 143 -0.06 -17.14 11.01
CA ARG A 143 -0.42 -18.47 10.46
C ARG A 143 -0.60 -18.47 8.94
N SER A 144 0.32 -17.84 8.24
CA SER A 144 0.30 -17.75 6.77
C SER A 144 1.15 -18.87 6.14
N ALA A 145 0.97 -19.15 4.86
CA ALA A 145 1.77 -20.12 4.13
C ALA A 145 3.15 -19.54 3.76
N LEU A 146 4.02 -19.41 4.77
CA LEU A 146 5.33 -18.76 4.63
C LEU A 146 6.49 -19.74 4.39
N ILE A 147 6.33 -20.99 4.84
CA ILE A 147 7.42 -21.97 4.86
C ILE A 147 7.14 -23.06 3.83
N GLN A 148 8.16 -23.39 3.04
CA GLN A 148 8.14 -24.49 2.08
C GLN A 148 9.43 -25.29 2.27
N ASN A 149 9.33 -26.60 2.50
CA ASN A 149 10.48 -27.49 2.73
C ASN A 149 11.45 -26.96 3.81
N LYS A 150 10.92 -26.48 4.94
CA LYS A 150 11.69 -25.88 6.07
C LYS A 150 12.52 -24.64 5.69
N GLN A 151 12.21 -24.01 4.56
CA GLN A 151 12.80 -22.74 4.12
C GLN A 151 11.74 -21.66 4.01
N LEU A 152 12.14 -20.41 4.24
CA LEU A 152 11.27 -19.25 4.06
C LEU A 152 11.02 -19.03 2.57
N ARG A 153 9.75 -18.91 2.18
CA ARG A 153 9.34 -18.47 0.84
C ARG A 153 9.51 -16.96 0.75
N LEU A 154 10.56 -16.55 0.03
CA LEU A 154 10.89 -15.14 -0.17
C LEU A 154 9.88 -14.45 -1.09
N LEU A 155 9.58 -13.20 -0.77
CA LEU A 155 8.88 -12.28 -1.67
C LEU A 155 9.85 -11.80 -2.77
N PRO A 156 9.35 -11.22 -3.88
CA PRO A 156 10.21 -10.51 -4.83
C PRO A 156 11.15 -9.51 -4.12
N GLN A 157 12.42 -9.42 -4.49
CA GLN A 157 13.37 -8.48 -3.87
C GLN A 157 13.60 -8.66 -2.35
N GLU A 158 13.04 -9.71 -1.72
CA GLU A 158 13.31 -10.05 -0.33
C GLU A 158 14.60 -10.87 -0.24
N HIS A 159 15.50 -10.46 0.64
CA HIS A 159 16.77 -11.13 0.89
C HIS A 159 16.89 -11.45 2.39
N VAL A 160 17.30 -12.68 2.71
CA VAL A 160 17.56 -13.10 4.09
C VAL A 160 18.94 -12.59 4.49
N TYR A 161 19.00 -11.85 5.60
CA TYR A 161 20.25 -11.45 6.24
C TYR A 161 20.71 -12.47 7.27
N ASP A 162 19.78 -13.00 8.06
CA ASP A 162 20.11 -13.97 9.11
C ASP A 162 19.01 -15.01 9.33
N LYS A 163 19.43 -16.19 9.77
CA LYS A 163 18.58 -17.32 10.16
C LYS A 163 19.04 -17.84 11.52
N ILE A 164 18.23 -17.57 12.54
CA ILE A 164 18.52 -17.91 13.92
C ILE A 164 17.63 -19.08 14.33
N ASN A 165 18.24 -20.23 14.61
CA ASN A 165 17.53 -21.39 15.13
C ASN A 165 17.36 -21.28 16.65
N GLY A 166 16.34 -21.95 17.20
CA GLY A 166 16.16 -22.08 18.64
C GLY A 166 15.53 -20.86 19.32
N VAL A 167 14.85 -20.01 18.56
CA VAL A 167 14.18 -18.81 19.08
C VAL A 167 12.82 -19.20 19.66
N TRP A 168 12.64 -18.93 20.95
CA TRP A 168 11.40 -19.20 21.66
C TRP A 168 10.37 -18.11 21.43
N ASN A 169 9.14 -18.51 21.10
CA ASN A 169 7.98 -17.66 21.19
C ASN A 169 7.31 -17.85 22.57
N LEU A 170 7.19 -16.75 23.32
CA LEU A 170 6.66 -16.69 24.68
C LEU A 170 5.20 -16.18 24.74
N SER A 171 4.49 -16.15 23.62
CA SER A 171 3.09 -15.73 23.56
C SER A 171 2.09 -16.78 24.07
N SER A 172 2.58 -17.96 24.48
CA SER A 172 1.78 -19.09 24.97
C SER A 172 2.36 -19.64 26.27
N ASP A 173 1.51 -20.25 27.11
CA ASP A 173 1.87 -20.77 28.44
C ASP A 173 2.97 -21.83 28.39
N GLN A 174 2.96 -22.66 27.34
CA GLN A 174 4.09 -23.47 26.95
C GLN A 174 4.77 -22.75 25.79
N GLY A 175 6.01 -22.27 26.00
CA GLY A 175 6.78 -21.62 24.94
C GLY A 175 6.92 -22.53 23.72
N ASN A 176 7.02 -21.93 22.53
CA ASN A 176 7.24 -22.70 21.30
C ASN A 176 8.65 -22.45 20.77
N LEU A 177 9.42 -23.52 20.56
CA LEU A 177 10.74 -23.45 19.93
C LEU A 177 10.58 -23.32 18.41
N GLY A 178 11.27 -22.35 17.84
CA GLY A 178 11.17 -22.06 16.41
C GLY A 178 12.46 -21.56 15.77
N THR A 179 12.30 -21.16 14.51
CA THR A 179 13.34 -20.55 13.68
C THR A 179 12.93 -19.13 13.33
N PHE A 180 13.87 -18.20 13.41
CA PHE A 180 13.68 -16.78 13.18
C PHE A 180 14.49 -16.35 11.95
N PHE A 181 13.85 -15.65 11.03
CA PHE A 181 14.45 -15.10 9.82
C PHE A 181 14.41 -13.58 9.90
N ILE A 182 15.56 -12.96 9.64
CA ILE A 182 15.71 -11.52 9.49
C ILE A 182 15.92 -11.25 8.00
N THR A 183 15.03 -10.47 7.39
CA THR A 183 15.14 -10.09 5.97
C THR A 183 15.28 -8.58 5.81
N ASN A 184 15.46 -8.10 4.60
CA ASN A 184 15.48 -6.66 4.31
C ASN A 184 14.11 -5.97 4.40
N VAL A 185 12.99 -6.70 4.48
CA VAL A 185 11.62 -6.12 4.46
C VAL A 185 10.76 -6.51 5.66
N ARG A 186 11.05 -7.62 6.33
CA ARG A 186 10.27 -8.14 7.46
C ARG A 186 11.08 -9.09 8.33
N ILE A 187 10.56 -9.37 9.51
CA ILE A 187 11.00 -10.50 10.33
C ILE A 187 9.95 -11.61 10.28
N VAL A 188 10.41 -12.86 10.24
CA VAL A 188 9.53 -14.04 10.22
C VAL A 188 9.97 -15.02 11.28
N TRP A 189 9.02 -15.54 12.04
CA TRP A 189 9.25 -16.64 12.97
C TRP A 189 8.28 -17.77 12.66
N HIS A 190 8.73 -19.02 12.72
CA HIS A 190 7.85 -20.19 12.69
C HIS A 190 8.28 -21.23 13.71
N ALA A 191 7.32 -21.97 14.27
CA ALA A 191 7.61 -23.09 15.16
C ALA A 191 8.20 -24.28 14.38
N ASN A 192 9.14 -25.00 15.00
CA ASN A 192 9.81 -26.12 14.35
C ASN A 192 8.92 -27.35 14.20
N MET A 193 8.06 -27.59 15.20
CA MET A 193 7.13 -28.73 15.26
C MET A 193 5.87 -28.51 14.43
N ASN A 194 5.53 -27.25 14.13
CA ASN A 194 4.35 -26.89 13.36
C ASN A 194 4.61 -25.60 12.57
N ASP A 195 5.00 -25.75 11.30
CA ASP A 195 5.36 -24.60 10.46
C ASP A 195 4.17 -23.67 10.17
N SER A 196 2.93 -24.15 10.33
CA SER A 196 1.72 -23.32 10.23
C SER A 196 1.56 -22.37 11.42
N PHE A 197 2.25 -22.62 12.53
CA PHE A 197 2.33 -21.67 13.63
C PHE A 197 3.50 -20.72 13.39
N ASN A 198 3.20 -19.63 12.69
CA ASN A 198 4.18 -18.63 12.28
C ASN A 198 3.63 -17.20 12.39
N VAL A 199 4.56 -16.26 12.40
CA VAL A 199 4.34 -14.82 12.45
C VAL A 199 5.25 -14.14 11.43
N SER A 200 4.70 -13.22 10.65
CA SER A 200 5.45 -12.35 9.74
C SER A 200 5.14 -10.89 10.08
N ILE A 201 6.16 -10.14 10.49
CA ILE A 201 6.05 -8.75 10.92
C ILE A 201 6.88 -7.87 9.99
N PRO A 202 6.26 -7.13 9.07
CA PRO A 202 6.98 -6.16 8.25
C PRO A 202 7.51 -5.01 9.08
N TYR A 203 8.67 -4.45 8.71
CA TYR A 203 9.29 -3.34 9.45
C TYR A 203 8.37 -2.13 9.58
N LEU A 204 7.49 -1.91 8.59
CA LEU A 204 6.48 -0.86 8.61
C LEU A 204 5.51 -0.95 9.81
N GLN A 205 5.27 -2.16 10.34
CA GLN A 205 4.37 -2.40 11.47
C GLN A 205 5.07 -2.40 12.83
N ILE A 206 6.41 -2.34 12.84
CA ILE A 206 7.19 -2.36 14.08
C ILE A 206 7.23 -0.94 14.65
N LEU A 207 6.30 -0.63 15.55
CA LEU A 207 6.43 0.52 16.44
C LEU A 207 7.43 0.15 17.55
N ILE A 208 8.58 0.81 17.60
CA ILE A 208 9.55 0.61 18.68
C ILE A 208 9.00 1.29 19.95
N GLY A 209 8.09 0.59 20.63
CA GLY A 209 7.59 0.94 21.96
C GLY A 209 8.46 0.29 23.04
N GLY A 210 9.01 1.10 23.94
CA GLY A 210 10.01 0.71 24.93
C GLY A 210 9.57 -0.43 25.87
N ARG A 211 10.29 -1.56 25.78
CA ARG A 211 10.71 -2.42 26.90
C ARG A 211 11.88 -3.35 26.55
N ALA A 212 12.21 -3.49 25.27
CA ALA A 212 13.48 -4.05 24.83
C ALA A 212 14.34 -2.93 24.23
N ARG A 213 15.26 -2.40 25.04
CA ARG A 213 16.41 -1.68 24.52
C ARG A 213 17.24 -2.75 23.81
N TRP A 214 17.27 -2.77 22.48
CA TRP A 214 18.25 -3.56 21.73
C TRP A 214 19.63 -3.06 22.15
N LEU A 215 20.23 -3.72 23.15
CA LEU A 215 21.62 -3.48 23.50
C LEU A 215 22.45 -4.05 22.35
N LYS A 216 22.81 -3.15 21.44
CA LYS A 216 23.63 -3.25 20.21
C LYS A 216 22.82 -3.15 18.91
N PRO A 217 23.20 -2.23 17.99
CA PRO A 217 22.63 -2.19 16.65
C PRO A 217 23.09 -3.44 15.90
N VAL A 218 22.16 -4.33 15.56
CA VAL A 218 22.40 -5.37 14.55
C VAL A 218 22.15 -4.76 13.17
N ILE A 219 22.95 -3.76 12.85
CA ILE A 219 23.29 -3.35 11.48
C ILE A 219 24.76 -2.97 11.59
N PRO A 220 25.72 -3.85 11.24
CA PRO A 220 27.04 -3.37 10.90
C PRO A 220 26.87 -2.38 9.75
N ALA A 221 27.27 -1.14 9.99
CA ALA A 221 27.46 -0.15 8.95
C ALA A 221 28.35 -0.76 7.87
N LEU A 222 27.77 -1.08 6.71
CA LEU A 222 28.50 -1.26 5.45
C LEU A 222 28.20 -0.03 4.59
N TRP A 223 28.72 1.10 5.06
CA TRP A 223 29.17 2.20 4.23
C TRP A 223 30.60 2.48 4.69
N GLU A 224 31.54 1.74 4.11
CA GLU A 224 32.85 2.30 3.82
C GLU A 224 32.83 2.51 2.31
N ALA A 225 32.68 3.77 1.91
CA ALA A 225 33.08 4.21 0.59
C ALA A 225 34.60 4.13 0.55
N GLU A 226 35.12 3.19 -0.23
CA GLU A 226 36.50 3.28 -0.70
C GLU A 226 36.55 4.32 -1.84
N ALA A 227 37.42 5.31 -1.63
CA ALA A 227 37.99 6.15 -2.67
C ALA A 227 39.28 5.50 -3.18
#